data_AF-A0A430R2W7-F1
#
_entry.id   AF-A0A430R2W7-F1
#
_cell.length_a   1.000
_cell.length_b   1.000
_cell.length_c   1.000
_cell.angle_alpha   90.00
_cell.angle_beta   90.00
_cell.angle_gamma   90.00
#
_symmetry.space_group_name_H-M   'P 1'
#
loop_
_entity.id
_entity.type
_entity.pdbx_description
1 polymer ?
#
loop_
_entity_poly.entity_id
_entity_poly.type
_entity_poly.pdbx_seq_one_letter_code
_entity_poly.pdbx_strand_id
1 'polypeptide(L)'
;HFYGVDPDPKPENLPTLLVLMKAVEPPAVGFALDGDADRLTVVLPGGELVSQEEALEKLRQALGGREVRADGEGGYLFSWHLPEKDPFLAALLLLQVLL
;
A
#
# COMPACT_ATOMS: atom_id res chain seq x y z
N HIS A 1 13.06 6.08 -16.75
CA HIS A 1 12.08 6.85 -17.54
C HIS A 1 10.72 6.19 -17.36
N PHE A 2 9.75 6.87 -16.74
CA PHE A 2 8.45 6.31 -16.35
C PHE A 2 7.34 6.56 -17.40
N TYR A 3 7.71 6.63 -18.68
CA TYR A 3 6.78 6.82 -19.80
C TYR A 3 5.83 8.03 -19.67
N GLY A 4 6.26 9.08 -18.97
CA GLY A 4 5.47 10.30 -18.75
C GLY A 4 4.52 10.25 -17.54
N VAL A 5 4.53 9.17 -16.75
CA VAL A 5 3.79 9.07 -15.49
C VAL A 5 4.73 9.42 -14.33
N ASP A 6 4.26 10.24 -13.40
CA ASP A 6 4.99 10.49 -12.16
C ASP A 6 4.93 9.22 -11.29
N PRO A 7 6.09 8.64 -10.90
CA PRO A 7 6.09 7.41 -10.12
C PRO A 7 5.56 7.59 -8.69
N ASP A 8 5.33 8.81 -8.20
CA ASP A 8 4.74 9.02 -6.87
C ASP A 8 3.32 8.40 -6.80
N PRO A 9 3.02 7.46 -5.88
CA PRO A 9 1.82 6.62 -5.91
C PRO A 9 0.59 7.36 -5.36
N LYS A 10 0.47 8.65 -5.66
CA LYS A 10 -0.68 9.46 -5.32
C LYS A 10 -1.86 9.18 -6.25
N PRO A 11 -3.11 9.37 -5.81
CA PRO A 11 -4.31 9.07 -6.59
C PRO A 11 -4.31 9.64 -8.02
N GLU A 12 -3.83 10.87 -8.19
CA GLU A 12 -3.70 11.54 -9.49
C GLU A 12 -2.79 10.82 -10.49
N ASN A 13 -1.83 10.03 -10.00
CA ASN A 13 -0.86 9.27 -10.80
C ASN A 13 -1.29 7.80 -11.02
N LEU A 14 -2.43 7.38 -10.46
CA LEU A 14 -2.93 5.99 -10.51
C LEU A 14 -4.21 5.78 -11.36
N PRO A 15 -4.47 6.54 -12.45
CA PRO A 15 -5.75 6.45 -13.15
C PRO A 15 -6.03 5.04 -13.68
N THR A 16 -5.00 4.34 -14.19
CA THR A 16 -5.14 2.97 -14.69
C THR A 16 -5.52 1.99 -13.58
N LEU A 17 -4.83 2.03 -12.44
CA LEU A 17 -5.12 1.14 -11.32
C LEU A 17 -6.54 1.38 -10.78
N LEU A 18 -6.93 2.63 -10.59
CA LEU A 18 -8.27 2.99 -10.11
C LEU A 18 -9.37 2.52 -11.07
N VAL A 19 -9.16 2.63 -12.39
CA VAL A 19 -10.10 2.13 -13.40
C VAL A 19 -10.20 0.60 -13.35
N LEU A 20 -9.08 -0.11 -13.25
CA LEU A 20 -9.08 -1.57 -13.15
C LEU A 20 -9.79 -2.03 -11.87
N MET A 21 -9.48 -1.42 -10.72
CA MET A 21 -10.08 -1.80 -9.44
C MET A 21 -11.58 -1.51 -9.35
N LYS A 22 -12.11 -0.56 -10.14
CA LYS A 22 -13.58 -0.35 -10.29
C LYS A 22 -14.30 -1.52 -10.96
N ALA A 23 -13.60 -2.30 -11.78
CA ALA A 23 -14.18 -3.43 -12.51
C ALA A 23 -13.92 -4.79 -11.82
N VAL A 24 -13.14 -4.82 -10.75
CA VAL A 24 -12.79 -6.02 -9.99
C VAL A 24 -13.84 -6.26 -8.90
N GLU A 25 -14.28 -7.51 -8.75
CA GLU A 25 -15.15 -7.94 -7.64
C GLU A 25 -14.31 -8.43 -6.45
N PRO A 26 -14.78 -8.27 -5.20
CA PRO A 26 -14.14 -8.88 -4.03
C PRO A 26 -14.11 -10.42 -4.06
N PRO A 27 -13.13 -11.07 -3.39
CA PRO A 27 -12.03 -10.46 -2.63
C PRO A 27 -10.83 -10.13 -3.53
N ALA A 28 -10.36 -8.88 -3.50
CA ALA A 28 -9.17 -8.42 -4.20
C ALA A 28 -8.60 -7.17 -3.53
N VAL A 29 -7.33 -6.87 -3.81
CA VAL A 29 -6.66 -5.63 -3.40
C VAL A 29 -5.63 -5.25 -4.44
N GLY A 30 -5.53 -3.96 -4.74
CA GLY A 30 -4.52 -3.35 -5.60
C GLY A 30 -3.46 -2.64 -4.78
N PHE A 31 -2.21 -2.74 -5.21
CA PHE A 31 -1.07 -2.06 -4.61
C PHE A 31 -0.35 -1.23 -5.66
N ALA A 32 0.07 -0.02 -5.29
CA ALA A 32 0.95 0.83 -6.09
C ALA A 32 2.14 1.26 -5.24
N LEU A 33 3.34 1.23 -5.82
CA LEU A 33 4.57 1.66 -5.18
C LEU A 33 5.16 2.86 -5.93
N ASP A 34 6.06 3.58 -5.27
CA ASP A 34 6.84 4.62 -5.91
C ASP A 34 8.10 4.11 -6.62
N GLY A 35 8.89 5.05 -7.17
CA GLY A 35 9.95 4.74 -8.13
C GLY A 35 11.11 3.93 -7.57
N ASP A 36 11.40 4.06 -6.28
CA ASP A 36 12.39 3.29 -5.51
C ASP A 36 11.75 2.28 -4.55
N ALA A 37 10.42 2.16 -4.60
CA ALA A 37 9.63 1.18 -3.85
C ALA A 37 9.78 1.29 -2.33
N ASP A 38 9.78 2.53 -1.80
CA ASP A 38 9.80 2.81 -0.37
C ASP A 38 8.44 3.26 0.18
N ARG A 39 7.49 3.62 -0.70
CA ARG A 39 6.09 3.97 -0.38
C ARG A 39 5.06 3.03 -1.04
N LEU A 40 3.91 2.86 -0.39
CA LEU A 40 2.82 1.98 -0.78
C LEU A 40 1.45 2.69 -0.68
N THR A 41 0.69 2.65 -1.77
CA THR A 41 -0.73 2.99 -1.82
C THR A 41 -1.56 1.72 -2.01
N VAL A 42 -2.70 1.64 -1.31
CA VAL A 42 -3.59 0.47 -1.30
C VAL A 42 -4.95 0.87 -1.86
N VAL A 43 -5.49 0.06 -2.77
CA VAL A 43 -6.78 0.29 -3.44
C VAL A 43 -7.66 -0.96 -3.29
N LEU A 44 -8.89 -0.80 -2.83
CA LEU A 44 -9.89 -1.86 -2.71
C LEU A 44 -10.79 -1.94 -3.97
N PRO A 45 -11.56 -3.03 -4.14
CA PRO A 45 -12.57 -3.15 -5.18
C PRO A 45 -13.51 -1.94 -5.17
N GLY A 46 -13.96 -1.51 -6.35
CA GLY A 46 -14.67 -0.23 -6.51
C GLY A 46 -13.74 0.97 -6.74
N GLY A 47 -12.41 0.76 -6.70
CA GLY A 47 -11.42 1.82 -6.86
C GLY A 47 -11.31 2.72 -5.63
N GLU A 48 -11.59 2.17 -4.46
CA GLU A 48 -11.57 2.89 -3.18
C GLU A 48 -10.14 2.91 -2.62
N LEU A 49 -9.65 4.09 -2.27
CA LEU A 49 -8.33 4.24 -1.66
C LEU A 49 -8.43 3.98 -0.16
N VAL A 50 -7.51 3.17 0.36
CA VAL A 50 -7.32 3.02 1.80
C VAL A 50 -6.48 4.20 2.30
N SER A 51 -6.94 4.88 3.34
CA SER A 51 -6.14 5.94 3.95
C SER A 51 -4.89 5.37 4.62
N GLN A 52 -3.90 6.23 4.88
CA GLN A 52 -2.67 5.78 5.54
C GLN A 52 -2.92 5.37 6.99
N GLU A 53 -3.84 6.06 7.66
CA GLU A 53 -4.27 5.72 9.02
C GLU A 53 -4.92 4.34 9.04
N GLU A 54 -5.83 4.06 8.10
CA GLU A 54 -6.49 2.77 7.99
C GLU A 54 -5.48 1.66 7.63
N ALA A 55 -4.59 1.90 6.67
CA ALA A 55 -3.55 0.95 6.30
C ALA A 55 -2.63 0.63 7.50
N LEU A 56 -2.25 1.64 8.29
CA LEU A 56 -1.46 1.45 9.51
C LEU A 56 -2.22 0.65 10.58
N GLU A 57 -3.53 0.89 10.75
CA GLU A 57 -4.37 0.10 11.65
C GLU A 57 -4.44 -1.37 11.23
N LYS A 58 -4.63 -1.65 9.94
CA LYS A 58 -4.63 -3.01 9.37
C LYS A 58 -3.27 -3.70 9.53
N LEU A 59 -2.17 -2.98 9.31
CA LEU A 59 -0.83 -3.51 9.57
C LEU A 59 -0.65 -3.87 11.05
N ARG A 60 -1.06 -3.00 11.98
CA ARG A 60 -1.01 -3.29 13.42
C ARG A 60 -1.82 -4.52 13.80
N GLN A 61 -2.99 -4.71 13.18
CA GLN A 61 -3.80 -5.92 13.35
C GLN A 61 -3.03 -7.18 12.90
N ALA A 62 -2.42 -7.15 11.70
CA ALA A 62 -1.66 -8.28 11.15
C ALA A 62 -0.41 -8.63 11.98
N LEU A 63 0.22 -7.62 12.58
CA LEU A 63 1.49 -7.75 13.30
C LEU A 63 1.39 -8.38 14.70
N GLY A 64 0.19 -8.45 15.29
CA GLY A 64 -0.02 -9.10 16.58
C GLY A 64 0.87 -8.57 17.72
N GLY A 65 1.20 -7.27 17.70
CA GLY A 65 2.03 -6.61 18.71
C GLY A 65 3.48 -6.34 18.32
N ARG A 66 3.94 -6.75 17.13
CA ARG A 66 5.24 -6.27 16.59
C ARG A 66 5.15 -4.81 16.16
N GLU A 67 6.25 -4.08 16.30
CA GLU A 67 6.32 -2.65 15.96
C GLU A 67 6.31 -2.42 14.44
N VAL A 68 5.61 -1.36 14.02
CA VAL A 68 5.71 -0.75 12.69
C VAL A 68 5.64 0.76 12.85
N ARG A 69 6.46 1.49 12.09
CA ARG A 69 6.44 2.95 12.01
C ARG A 69 6.01 3.36 10.61
N ALA A 70 5.05 4.27 10.52
CA ALA A 70 4.65 4.89 9.27
C ALA A 70 5.22 6.32 9.19
N ASP A 71 5.55 6.76 7.98
CA ASP A 71 6.04 8.13 7.71
C ASP A 71 4.93 9.15 7.39
N GLY A 72 3.69 8.69 7.19
CA GLY A 72 2.57 9.55 6.75
C GLY A 72 2.57 9.82 5.24
N GLU A 73 3.33 9.06 4.47
CA GLU A 73 3.38 9.12 3.00
C GLU A 73 3.28 7.74 2.35
N GLY A 74 2.90 6.71 3.12
CA GLY A 74 2.79 5.32 2.66
C GLY A 74 4.06 4.49 2.83
N GLY A 75 5.07 5.03 3.51
CA GLY A 75 6.28 4.29 3.88
C GLY A 75 6.13 3.61 5.24
N TYR A 76 6.50 2.33 5.30
CA TYR A 76 6.37 1.50 6.50
C TYR A 76 7.70 0.87 6.88
N LEU A 77 8.22 1.20 8.06
CA LEU A 77 9.46 0.66 8.61
C LEU A 77 9.15 -0.44 9.64
N PHE A 78 9.72 -1.61 9.40
CA PHE A 78 9.70 -2.76 10.30
C PHE A 78 11.12 -3.01 10.78
N SER A 79 11.55 -2.34 11.86
CA SER A 79 12.93 -2.36 12.37
C SER A 79 13.48 -3.75 12.70
N TRP A 80 12.61 -4.72 12.88
CA TRP A 80 12.92 -6.13 13.13
C TRP A 80 13.03 -6.97 11.86
N HIS A 81 12.72 -6.42 10.69
CA HIS A 81 12.84 -7.06 9.38
C HIS A 81 14.03 -6.49 8.58
N LEU A 82 13.97 -5.20 8.24
CA LEU A 82 15.01 -4.49 7.50
C LEU A 82 15.26 -3.11 8.15
N PRO A 83 16.49 -2.55 8.04
CA PRO A 83 16.81 -1.21 8.52
C PRO A 83 16.28 -0.10 7.60
N GLU A 84 15.31 -0.39 6.74
CA GLU A 84 14.70 0.50 5.76
C GLU A 84 13.20 0.21 5.61
N LYS A 85 12.47 1.09 4.92
CA LYS A 85 11.05 0.88 4.67
C LYS A 85 10.86 -0.37 3.80
N ASP A 86 9.82 -1.13 4.08
CA ASP A 86 9.52 -2.36 3.34
C ASP A 86 8.05 -2.43 2.92
N PRO A 87 7.70 -1.76 1.82
CA PRO A 87 6.38 -1.88 1.19
C PRO A 87 5.96 -3.29 0.80
N PHE A 88 6.91 -4.19 0.50
CA PHE A 88 6.58 -5.55 0.11
C PHE A 88 6.10 -6.37 1.31
N LEU A 89 6.79 -6.28 2.45
CA LEU A 89 6.31 -6.86 3.69
C LEU A 89 4.98 -6.24 4.11
N ALA A 90 4.82 -4.91 3.98
CA ALA A 90 3.55 -4.25 4.26
C ALA A 90 2.40 -4.82 3.40
N ALA A 91 2.61 -4.98 2.09
CA ALA A 91 1.63 -5.56 1.18
C ALA A 91 1.27 -7.01 1.56
N LEU A 92 2.24 -7.86 1.90
CA LEU A 92 2.00 -9.24 2.33
C LEU A 92 1.18 -9.32 3.63
N LEU A 93 1.47 -8.45 4.60
CA LEU A 93 0.72 -8.37 5.86
C LEU A 93 -0.70 -7.84 5.64
N LEU A 94 -0.87 -6.86 4.74
CA LEU A 94 -2.19 -6.34 4.37
C LEU A 94 -3.03 -7.39 3.66
N LEU A 95 -2.45 -8.21 2.77
CA LEU A 95 -3.15 -9.34 2.16
C LEU A 95 -3.76 -10.28 3.20
N GLN A 96 -3.07 -10.53 4.31
CA GLN A 96 -3.55 -11.43 5.37
C GLN A 96 -4.83 -10.94 6.08
N VAL A 97 -5.10 -9.63 6.08
CA VAL A 97 -6.23 -9.04 6.81
C VAL A 97 -7.29 -8.40 5.91
N LEU A 98 -6.98 -8.20 4.63
CA LEU A 98 -7.90 -7.64 3.63
C LEU A 98 -8.55 -8.71 2.73
N LEU A 99 -7.97 -9.92 2.66
CA LEU A 99 -8.51 -11.08 1.92
C LEU A 99 -8.86 -12.22 2.89
#